data_AF-A0A8C8SFX0-F1
#
_entry.id   AF-A0A8C8SFX0-F1
#
_cell.length_a   1.000
_cell.length_b   1.000
_cell.length_c   1.000
_cell.angle_alpha   90.00
_cell.angle_beta   90.00
_cell.angle_gamma   90.00
#
_symmetry.space_group_name_H-M   'P 1'
#
loop_
_entity.id
_entity.type
_entity.pdbx_description
1 polymer ?
#
loop_
_entity_poly.entity_id
_entity_poly.type
_entity_poly.pdbx_seq_one_letter_code
_entity_poly.pdbx_strand_id
1 'polypeptide(L)'
;MVSQRNVPQSVATFNYATYHTLDEIYNFMDLLVAANPNLVSKIQIGNSYEGRPLYVLKFSTGGAKRPAIWIDTGIHSREWVTQASGVWFAKKILDSYGKDPSLTSILDNLDIFLEIVTNPDGFAFTHTKVFLLGLHPPGLAGVYNNGQISG
;
A
#
# COMPACT_ATOMS: atom_id res chain seq x y z
N MET A 1 15.65 14.90 18.84
CA MET A 1 14.63 14.06 19.51
C MET A 1 13.63 13.65 18.44
N VAL A 2 13.60 12.36 18.08
CA VAL A 2 12.56 11.83 17.18
C VAL A 2 11.25 11.86 17.97
N SER A 3 10.29 12.67 17.54
CA SER A 3 8.94 12.63 18.11
C SER A 3 8.42 11.20 17.99
N GLN A 4 8.15 10.54 19.12
CA GLN A 4 7.43 9.27 19.11
C GLN A 4 6.04 9.55 18.55
N ARG A 5 5.85 9.34 17.26
CA ARG A 5 4.51 9.32 16.68
C ARG A 5 3.75 8.21 17.39
N ASN A 6 2.60 8.54 17.98
CA ASN A 6 1.71 7.53 18.53
C ASN A 6 1.37 6.53 17.43
N VAL A 7 1.73 5.27 17.63
CA VAL A 7 1.37 4.19 16.72
C VAL A 7 -0.17 4.12 16.70
N PRO A 8 -0.81 4.27 15.52
CA PRO A 8 -2.26 4.16 15.42
C PRO A 8 -2.73 2.80 15.94
N GLN A 9 -3.67 2.80 16.89
CA GLN A 9 -4.19 1.55 17.47
C GLN A 9 -5.39 0.98 16.72
N SER A 10 -5.97 1.74 15.79
CA SER A 10 -7.12 1.33 15.00
C SER A 10 -7.15 2.03 13.64
N VAL A 11 -7.88 1.43 12.70
CA VAL A 11 -8.19 2.02 11.38
C VAL A 11 -8.94 3.35 11.51
N ALA A 12 -9.76 3.53 12.55
CA ALA A 12 -10.55 4.74 12.77
C ALA A 12 -9.69 5.94 13.23
N THR A 13 -8.64 5.67 14.01
CA THR A 13 -7.73 6.68 14.56
C THR A 13 -6.50 6.94 13.69
N PHE A 14 -6.37 6.22 12.57
CA PHE A 14 -5.27 6.42 11.62
C PHE A 14 -5.42 7.79 10.92
N ASN A 15 -4.33 8.55 10.78
CA ASN A 15 -4.39 9.90 10.21
C ASN A 15 -4.18 9.92 8.68
N TYR A 16 -5.26 9.76 7.93
CA TYR A 16 -5.23 9.76 6.46
C TYR A 16 -4.80 11.08 5.80
N ALA A 17 -4.62 12.17 6.56
CA ALA A 17 -4.20 13.47 6.06
C ALA A 17 -2.68 13.71 6.17
N THR A 18 -1.90 12.69 6.55
CA THR A 18 -0.44 12.77 6.70
C THR A 18 0.29 11.69 5.91
N TYR A 19 1.57 11.91 5.60
CA TYR A 19 2.44 10.88 5.02
C TYR A 19 2.99 9.95 6.10
N HIS A 20 2.98 8.65 5.79
CA HIS A 20 3.34 7.58 6.70
C HIS A 20 4.58 6.84 6.23
N THR A 21 5.37 6.39 7.20
CA THR A 21 6.49 5.48 6.99
C THR A 21 6.02 4.11 6.50
N LEU A 22 6.95 3.31 5.96
CA LEU A 22 6.65 1.95 5.51
C LEU A 22 6.02 1.09 6.62
N ASP A 23 6.61 1.14 7.81
CA ASP A 23 6.13 0.34 8.96
C ASP A 23 4.74 0.77 9.43
N GLU A 24 4.44 2.08 9.41
CA GLU A 24 3.11 2.59 9.72
C GLU A 24 2.06 2.11 8.69
N ILE A 25 2.41 2.04 7.40
CA ILE A 25 1.53 1.51 6.34
C ILE A 25 1.34 0.01 6.50
N TYR A 26 2.39 -0.77 6.78
CA TYR A 26 2.26 -2.21 7.01
C TYR A 26 1.41 -2.52 8.23
N ASN A 27 1.60 -1.81 9.33
CA ASN A 27 0.75 -1.93 10.51
C ASN A 27 -0.71 -1.53 10.21
N PHE A 28 -0.94 -0.49 9.41
CA PHE A 28 -2.27 -0.14 8.93
C PHE A 28 -2.94 -1.30 8.18
N MET A 29 -2.22 -1.98 7.29
CA MET A 29 -2.75 -3.15 6.58
C MET A 29 -3.16 -4.26 7.54
N ASP A 30 -2.36 -4.51 8.59
CA ASP A 30 -2.68 -5.51 9.63
C ASP A 30 -3.94 -5.12 10.43
N LEU A 31 -4.05 -3.86 10.85
CA LEU A 31 -5.25 -3.35 11.52
C LEU A 31 -6.50 -3.48 10.63
N LEU A 32 -6.34 -3.26 9.33
CA LEU A 32 -7.42 -3.31 8.36
C LEU A 32 -7.96 -4.73 8.15
N VAL A 33 -7.06 -5.72 8.06
CA VAL A 33 -7.40 -7.15 8.04
C VAL A 33 -8.01 -7.61 9.35
N ALA A 34 -7.42 -7.26 10.49
CA ALA A 34 -7.92 -7.65 11.81
C ALA A 34 -9.34 -7.14 12.06
N ALA A 35 -9.66 -5.93 11.58
CA ALA A 35 -10.99 -5.36 11.72
C ALA A 35 -12.03 -5.92 10.73
N ASN A 36 -11.62 -6.52 9.61
CA ASN A 36 -12.52 -6.94 8.52
C ASN A 36 -12.15 -8.30 7.90
N PRO A 37 -11.94 -9.36 8.70
CA PRO A 37 -11.32 -10.61 8.24
C PRO A 37 -12.12 -11.37 7.17
N ASN A 38 -13.41 -11.10 7.05
CA ASN A 38 -14.29 -11.73 6.05
C ASN A 38 -14.25 -11.07 4.68
N LEU A 39 -13.73 -9.83 4.59
CA LEU A 39 -13.76 -9.02 3.37
C LEU A 39 -12.37 -8.70 2.84
N VAL A 40 -11.37 -8.58 3.73
CA VAL A 40 -10.01 -8.22 3.34
C VAL A 40 -8.98 -9.19 3.92
N SER A 41 -7.99 -9.52 3.10
CA SER A 41 -6.84 -10.33 3.48
C SER A 41 -5.55 -9.67 2.99
N LYS A 42 -4.44 -9.90 3.71
CA LYS A 42 -3.11 -9.45 3.32
C LYS A 42 -2.33 -10.63 2.75
N ILE A 43 -1.82 -10.48 1.54
CA ILE A 43 -1.06 -11.50 0.81
C ILE A 43 0.36 -10.99 0.62
N GLN A 44 1.36 -11.80 0.93
CA GLN A 44 2.73 -11.53 0.52
C GLN A 44 2.95 -12.14 -0.87
N ILE A 45 3.30 -11.30 -1.85
CA ILE A 45 3.52 -11.73 -3.24
C ILE A 45 4.99 -11.93 -3.59
N GLY A 46 5.89 -11.55 -2.67
CA GLY A 46 7.32 -11.69 -2.85
C GLY A 46 8.09 -10.85 -1.84
N ASN A 47 9.35 -10.60 -2.18
CA ASN A 47 10.25 -9.75 -1.41
C ASN A 47 10.93 -8.75 -2.35
N SER A 48 11.23 -7.57 -1.83
CA SER A 48 12.03 -6.55 -2.51
C SER A 48 13.50 -6.95 -2.58
N TYR A 49 14.33 -6.09 -3.18
CA TYR A 49 15.77 -6.31 -3.31
C TYR A 49 16.46 -6.37 -1.94
N GLU A 50 16.11 -5.48 -1.02
CA GLU A 50 16.62 -5.49 0.36
C GLU A 50 15.86 -6.49 1.27
N GLY A 51 15.01 -7.35 0.70
CA GLY A 51 14.33 -8.44 1.41
C GLY A 51 13.04 -8.06 2.13
N ARG A 52 12.52 -6.83 1.95
CA ARG A 52 11.25 -6.40 2.56
C ARG A 52 10.07 -7.10 1.89
N PRO A 53 9.03 -7.52 2.64
CA PRO A 53 7.88 -8.21 2.05
C PRO A 53 7.07 -7.28 1.14
N LEU A 54 6.71 -7.76 -0.05
CA LEU A 54 5.75 -7.09 -0.94
C LEU A 54 4.34 -7.54 -0.57
N TYR A 55 3.53 -6.63 -0.06
CA TYR A 55 2.18 -6.93 0.42
C TYR A 55 1.09 -6.36 -0.48
N VAL A 56 0.05 -7.17 -0.69
CA VAL A 56 -1.17 -6.82 -1.40
C VAL A 56 -2.37 -7.04 -0.49
N LEU A 57 -3.28 -6.06 -0.45
CA LEU A 57 -4.61 -6.27 0.13
C LEU A 57 -5.53 -6.85 -0.93
N LYS A 58 -6.13 -8.01 -0.63
CA LYS A 58 -7.20 -8.59 -1.43
C LYS A 58 -8.53 -8.29 -0.76
N PHE A 59 -9.42 -7.57 -1.45
CA PHE A 59 -10.82 -7.37 -1.09
C PHE A 59 -11.69 -8.35 -1.88
N SER A 60 -12.47 -9.17 -1.20
CA SER A 60 -13.28 -10.21 -1.83
C SER A 60 -14.44 -10.63 -0.95
N THR A 61 -15.58 -10.91 -1.58
CA THR A 61 -16.78 -11.46 -0.91
C THR A 61 -16.86 -12.98 -1.04
N GLY A 62 -15.76 -13.64 -1.44
CA GLY A 62 -15.67 -15.09 -1.62
C GLY A 62 -15.75 -15.52 -3.08
N GLY A 63 -16.09 -16.79 -3.33
CA GLY A 63 -16.09 -17.38 -4.68
C GLY A 63 -14.70 -17.80 -5.18
N ALA A 64 -14.67 -18.61 -6.24
CA ALA A 64 -13.44 -19.14 -6.83
C ALA A 64 -13.18 -18.55 -8.21
N LYS A 65 -11.93 -18.15 -8.50
CA LYS A 65 -11.47 -17.64 -9.81
C LYS A 65 -12.31 -16.48 -10.36
N ARG A 66 -12.63 -15.51 -9.50
CA ARG A 66 -13.34 -14.30 -9.89
C ARG A 66 -12.45 -13.39 -10.74
N PRO A 67 -13.02 -12.65 -11.71
CA PRO A 67 -12.30 -11.57 -12.36
C PRO A 67 -11.83 -10.55 -11.32
N ALA A 68 -10.73 -9.87 -11.62
CA ALA A 68 -10.08 -9.02 -10.64
C ALA A 68 -9.64 -7.67 -11.22
N ILE A 69 -9.64 -6.66 -10.36
CA ILE A 69 -9.05 -5.35 -10.61
C ILE A 69 -7.74 -5.30 -9.83
N TRP A 70 -6.65 -4.90 -10.50
CA TRP A 70 -5.36 -4.64 -9.87
C TRP A 70 -5.14 -3.13 -9.78
N ILE A 71 -4.77 -2.65 -8.60
CA ILE A 71 -4.41 -1.27 -8.32
C ILE A 71 -3.08 -1.29 -7.57
N ASP A 72 -2.05 -0.69 -8.14
CA ASP A 72 -0.77 -0.48 -7.48
C ASP A 72 -0.47 1.00 -7.30
N THR A 73 0.26 1.34 -6.24
CA THR A 73 0.71 2.70 -5.96
C THR A 73 2.16 2.72 -5.50
N GLY A 74 2.83 3.84 -5.75
CA GLY A 74 4.17 4.07 -5.21
C GLY A 74 5.29 3.29 -5.89
N ILE A 75 5.13 2.87 -7.14
CA ILE A 75 6.23 2.29 -7.94
C ILE A 75 7.44 3.25 -8.00
N HIS A 76 7.16 4.55 -8.15
CA HIS A 76 8.11 5.63 -7.91
C HIS A 76 8.02 6.08 -6.45
N SER A 77 9.02 5.70 -5.68
CA SER A 77 9.08 5.90 -4.23
C SER A 77 8.90 7.34 -3.74
N ARG A 78 9.20 8.34 -4.57
CA ARG A 78 9.09 9.78 -4.25
C ARG A 78 7.68 10.35 -4.42
N GLU A 79 6.77 9.62 -5.06
CA GLU A 79 5.41 10.08 -5.36
C GLU A 79 4.46 9.79 -4.18
N TRP A 80 4.81 10.30 -2.99
CA TRP A 80 4.18 9.95 -1.70
C TRP A 80 2.65 10.09 -1.66
N VAL A 81 2.09 10.96 -2.50
CA VAL A 81 0.62 11.11 -2.66
C VAL A 81 -0.05 9.81 -3.12
N THR A 82 0.65 8.98 -3.89
CA THR A 82 0.11 7.72 -4.42
C THR A 82 -0.02 6.66 -3.32
N GLN A 83 0.99 6.50 -2.45
CA GLN A 83 0.90 5.60 -1.30
C GLN A 83 -0.16 6.09 -0.30
N ALA A 84 -0.20 7.40 -0.01
CA ALA A 84 -1.22 7.98 0.87
C ALA A 84 -2.64 7.78 0.31
N SER A 85 -2.83 7.93 -1.00
CA SER A 85 -4.11 7.65 -1.66
C SER A 85 -4.46 6.16 -1.61
N GLY A 86 -3.49 5.26 -1.77
CA GLY A 86 -3.68 3.81 -1.63
C GLY A 86 -4.18 3.43 -0.22
N VAL A 87 -3.59 4.01 0.83
CA VAL A 87 -4.08 3.86 2.21
C VAL A 87 -5.53 4.33 2.35
N TRP A 88 -5.87 5.48 1.76
CA TRP A 88 -7.24 5.98 1.79
C TRP A 88 -8.22 5.11 0.99
N PHE A 89 -7.82 4.59 -0.18
CA PHE A 89 -8.64 3.68 -0.97
C PHE A 89 -8.98 2.41 -0.19
N ALA A 90 -8.01 1.81 0.50
CA ALA A 90 -8.25 0.63 1.33
C ALA A 90 -9.34 0.89 2.38
N LYS A 91 -9.26 2.02 3.08
CA LYS A 91 -10.28 2.46 4.04
C LYS A 91 -11.62 2.70 3.36
N LYS A 92 -11.63 3.43 2.24
CA LYS A 92 -12.84 3.80 1.51
C LYS A 92 -13.60 2.58 1.01
N ILE A 93 -12.90 1.57 0.50
CA ILE A 93 -13.50 0.33 0.01
C ILE A 93 -14.31 -0.34 1.13
N LEU A 94 -13.72 -0.49 2.32
CA LEU A 94 -14.40 -1.08 3.47
C LEU A 94 -15.60 -0.24 3.95
N ASP A 95 -15.44 1.07 4.02
CA ASP A 95 -16.50 1.95 4.52
C ASP A 95 -17.72 2.03 3.59
N SER A 96 -17.48 1.82 2.29
CA SER A 96 -18.49 1.90 1.25
C SER A 96 -19.13 0.56 0.90
N TYR A 97 -18.48 -0.58 1.14
CA TYR A 97 -19.10 -1.89 0.90
C TYR A 97 -20.38 -2.06 1.74
N GLY A 98 -21.47 -2.48 1.10
CA GLY A 98 -22.81 -2.60 1.72
C GLY A 98 -23.55 -1.27 1.92
N LYS A 99 -22.95 -0.12 1.56
CA LYS A 99 -23.58 1.21 1.64
C LYS A 99 -23.67 1.91 0.30
N ASP A 100 -22.61 1.85 -0.50
CA ASP A 100 -22.57 2.37 -1.85
C ASP A 100 -22.93 1.25 -2.85
N PRO A 101 -24.05 1.36 -3.60
CA PRO A 101 -24.49 0.29 -4.48
C PRO A 101 -23.51 -0.04 -5.61
N SER A 102 -22.78 0.98 -6.10
CA SER A 102 -21.84 0.80 -7.21
C SER A 102 -20.62 -0.02 -6.77
N LEU A 103 -19.98 0.39 -5.68
CA LEU A 103 -18.85 -0.36 -5.11
C LEU A 103 -19.27 -1.75 -4.61
N THR A 104 -20.47 -1.87 -4.02
CA THR A 104 -20.99 -3.17 -3.58
C THR A 104 -21.13 -4.12 -4.76
N SER A 105 -21.73 -3.66 -5.87
CA SER A 105 -21.84 -4.44 -7.11
C SER A 105 -20.46 -4.85 -7.66
N ILE A 106 -19.47 -3.96 -7.60
CA ILE A 106 -18.09 -4.30 -7.98
C ILE A 106 -17.55 -5.43 -7.09
N LEU A 107 -17.62 -5.30 -5.77
CA LEU A 107 -17.07 -6.31 -4.85
C LEU A 107 -17.89 -7.60 -4.77
N ASP A 108 -19.14 -7.61 -5.22
CA ASP A 108 -19.96 -8.82 -5.32
C ASP A 108 -19.66 -9.62 -6.60
N ASN A 109 -19.09 -8.99 -7.63
CA ASN A 109 -18.76 -9.63 -8.91
C ASN A 109 -17.25 -9.79 -9.17
N LEU A 110 -16.40 -8.91 -8.62
CA LEU A 110 -14.95 -8.88 -8.81
C LEU A 110 -14.18 -8.91 -7.48
N ASP A 111 -12.94 -9.39 -7.53
CA ASP A 111 -11.96 -9.17 -6.46
C ASP A 111 -11.19 -7.86 -6.75
N ILE A 112 -10.79 -7.12 -5.72
CA ILE A 112 -9.86 -5.98 -5.85
C ILE A 112 -8.55 -6.34 -5.15
N PHE A 113 -7.44 -6.22 -5.87
CA PHE A 113 -6.09 -6.32 -5.35
C PHE A 113 -5.46 -4.93 -5.30
N LEU A 114 -4.98 -4.54 -4.13
CA LEU A 114 -4.39 -3.23 -3.88
C LEU A 114 -2.98 -3.38 -3.29
N GLU A 115 -1.97 -3.02 -4.07
CA GLU A 115 -0.58 -2.92 -3.63
C GLU A 115 -0.26 -1.46 -3.27
N ILE A 116 -0.23 -1.13 -1.98
CA ILE A 116 -0.07 0.27 -1.51
C ILE A 116 1.37 0.77 -1.66
N VAL A 117 2.36 -0.11 -1.59
CA VAL A 117 3.78 0.26 -1.68
C VAL A 117 4.51 -0.73 -2.58
N THR A 118 4.45 -0.50 -3.89
CA THR A 118 5.08 -1.36 -4.90
C THR A 118 6.62 -1.31 -4.87
N ASN A 119 7.19 -0.22 -4.36
CA ASN A 119 8.64 -0.07 -4.18
C ASN A 119 9.00 0.21 -2.70
N PRO A 120 8.96 -0.81 -1.82
CA PRO A 120 9.17 -0.60 -0.39
C PRO A 120 10.60 -0.17 -0.03
N ASP A 121 11.60 -0.61 -0.78
CA ASP A 121 13.01 -0.24 -0.53
C ASP A 121 13.24 1.24 -0.80
N GLY A 122 12.82 1.71 -1.99
CA GLY A 122 12.95 3.13 -2.30
C GLY A 122 12.05 3.99 -1.41
N PHE A 123 10.86 3.53 -1.02
CA PHE A 123 9.98 4.29 -0.13
C PHE A 123 10.59 4.47 1.26
N ALA A 124 11.16 3.40 1.83
CA ALA A 124 11.91 3.46 3.08
C ALA A 124 13.15 4.38 2.94
N PHE A 125 13.84 4.33 1.80
CA PHE A 125 14.96 5.22 1.51
C PHE A 125 14.54 6.70 1.53
N THR A 126 13.41 7.06 0.92
CA THR A 126 12.92 8.47 0.91
C THR A 126 12.61 9.03 2.30
N HIS A 127 12.30 8.18 3.28
CA HIS A 127 12.01 8.59 4.65
C HIS A 127 13.26 8.71 5.53
N THR A 128 14.34 8.00 5.18
CA THR A 128 15.56 7.89 6.01
C THR A 128 16.69 8.77 5.52
N LYS A 129 16.76 9.04 4.22
CA LYS A 129 17.77 9.93 3.63
C LYS A 129 17.10 11.17 3.07
N VAL A 130 17.44 12.31 3.68
CA VAL A 130 16.95 13.63 3.29
C VAL A 130 17.26 13.88 1.82
N PHE A 131 16.22 14.07 1.00
CA PHE A 131 16.32 14.73 -0.31
C PHE A 131 16.60 16.22 -0.08
N LEU A 132 17.81 16.55 0.38
CA LEU A 132 18.34 17.89 0.23
C LEU A 132 18.95 17.93 -1.16
N LEU A 133 18.37 18.78 -1.99
CA LEU A 133 18.84 19.13 -3.34
C LEU A 133 20.37 19.06 -3.44
N GLY A 134 20.89 18.15 -4.27
CA GLY A 134 22.21 18.31 -4.88
C GLY A 134 23.37 17.42 -4.43
N LEU A 135 23.18 16.36 -3.63
CA LEU A 135 24.28 15.42 -3.37
C LEU A 135 23.89 14.00 -3.79
N HIS A 136 24.38 13.59 -4.96
CA HIS A 136 24.33 12.23 -5.47
C HIS A 136 25.54 11.44 -4.95
N PRO A 137 25.39 10.44 -4.06
CA PRO A 137 26.46 9.51 -3.78
C PRO A 137 26.62 8.56 -4.99
N PRO A 138 27.83 8.38 -5.54
CA PRO A 138 28.04 7.43 -6.63
C PRO A 138 27.84 5.99 -6.13
N GLY A 139 26.93 5.24 -6.77
CA GLY A 139 26.86 3.78 -6.61
C GLY A 139 25.48 3.14 -6.42
N LEU A 140 24.39 3.91 -6.29
CA LEU A 140 23.03 3.35 -6.17
C LEU A 140 22.17 3.77 -7.37
N ALA A 141 22.45 3.17 -8.52
CA ALA A 141 21.53 3.22 -9.65
C ALA A 141 20.43 2.17 -9.40
N GLY A 142 19.31 2.58 -8.82
CA GLY A 142 18.07 1.82 -8.93
C GLY A 142 17.67 1.77 -10.41
N VAL A 143 17.32 0.59 -10.90
CA VAL A 143 16.75 0.45 -12.25
C VAL A 143 15.47 1.29 -12.30
N TYR A 144 15.38 2.17 -13.31
CA TYR A 144 14.16 2.95 -13.55
C TYR A 144 13.03 1.99 -13.90
N ASN A 145 12.17 1.67 -12.92
CA ASN A 145 11.04 0.76 -13.09
C ASN A 145 9.87 1.41 -13.85
N ASN A 146 10.17 1.97 -15.03
CA ASN A 146 9.17 2.19 -16.07
C ASN A 146 9.72 1.99 -17.49
N GLY A 147 10.71 1.11 -17.63
CA GLY A 147 11.16 0.57 -18.91
C GLY A 147 11.28 -0.94 -18.77
N GLN A 148 10.22 -1.67 -19.13
CA GLN A 148 10.31 -3.12 -19.26
C GLN A 148 11.47 -3.48 -20.20
N ILE A 149 12.31 -4.41 -19.76
CA ILE A 149 12.94 -5.36 -20.67
C ILE A 149 12.65 -6.75 -20.11
N SER A 150 11.64 -7.35 -20.74
CA SER A 150 11.45 -8.79 -20.85
C SER A 150 12.61 -9.40 -21.65
N GLY A 151 13.04 -10.60 -21.28
CA GLY A 151 14.01 -11.43 -22.02
C GLY A 151 15.16 -11.93 -21.17
#